data_AF-A0A349BU96-F1
#
_entry.id   AF-A0A349BU96-F1
#
_cell.length_a   1.000
_cell.length_b   1.000
_cell.length_c   1.000
_cell.angle_alpha   90.00
_cell.angle_beta   90.00
_cell.angle_gamma   90.00
#
_symmetry.space_group_name_H-M   'P 1'
#
loop_
_entity.id
_entity.type
_entity.pdbx_description
1 polymer ?
#
loop_
_entity_poly.entity_id
_entity_poly.type
_entity_poly.pdbx_seq_one_letter_code
_entity_poly.pdbx_strand_id
1 'polypeptide(L)'
;MSRYLIIINFRTLITFFLSIAVTYLAYEFKVVYNIDLTLMSIAIIFPLVFTIRGAFRRREKALEHLSRFKAGLKTVENYMLYSSQLNEEGKNQAVENIKKINHSLYLHLTTLSEDTSDLDASINHLIEFIKNNGEFIPKGCKEKIFRFLRDVIESSDNLVAIHAHRTPISLKAYCLIFIYIFPVIYTPTIINKIGVDNPSWLTFFIVMLSEFILISLYNIQDQ
;
A
#
# COMPACT_ATOMS: atom_id res chain seq x y z
N MET A 1 -2.87 -21.36 0.34
CA MET A 1 -2.29 -21.45 -1.02
C MET A 1 -2.40 -20.17 -1.86
N SER A 2 -3.43 -19.32 -1.70
CA SER A 2 -3.60 -18.09 -2.51
C SER A 2 -2.46 -17.07 -2.42
N ARG A 3 -1.74 -16.93 -1.28
CA ARG A 3 -0.74 -15.84 -1.11
C ARG A 3 0.49 -15.92 -2.03
N TYR A 4 0.94 -17.12 -2.41
CA TYR A 4 2.11 -17.27 -3.30
C TYR A 4 1.77 -17.12 -4.78
N LEU A 5 0.53 -17.44 -5.17
CA LEU A 5 0.03 -17.23 -6.54
C LEU A 5 -0.17 -15.75 -6.87
N ILE A 6 -0.20 -14.85 -5.88
CA ILE A 6 -0.27 -13.40 -6.13
C ILE A 6 1.02 -12.86 -6.77
N ILE A 7 2.16 -13.51 -6.55
CA ILE A 7 3.43 -13.17 -7.21
C ILE A 7 3.36 -13.50 -8.72
N ILE A 8 2.59 -14.53 -9.08
CA ILE A 8 2.37 -14.99 -10.45
C ILE A 8 1.10 -14.33 -10.98
N ASN A 9 1.24 -13.07 -11.40
CA ASN A 9 0.15 -12.31 -12.00
C ASN A 9 0.18 -12.43 -13.54
N PHE A 10 -0.86 -11.98 -14.23
CA PHE A 10 -0.90 -11.87 -15.69
C PHE A 10 0.30 -11.09 -16.25
N ARG A 11 0.79 -10.08 -15.51
CA ARG A 11 2.03 -9.35 -15.85
C ARG A 11 3.25 -10.26 -15.91
N THR A 12 3.37 -11.22 -14.99
CA THR A 12 4.46 -12.21 -14.94
C THR A 12 4.41 -13.15 -16.14
N LEU A 13 3.22 -13.51 -16.61
CA LEU A 13 3.06 -14.31 -17.83
C LEU A 13 3.53 -13.54 -19.07
N ILE A 14 3.19 -12.24 -19.17
CA ILE A 14 3.63 -11.37 -20.26
C ILE A 14 5.16 -11.25 -20.28
N THR A 15 5.79 -10.97 -19.13
CA THR A 15 7.25 -10.82 -19.07
C THR A 15 7.98 -12.11 -19.44
N PHE A 16 7.45 -13.24 -18.99
CA PHE A 16 8.02 -14.56 -19.30
C PHE A 16 7.86 -14.92 -20.78
N PHE A 17 6.70 -14.62 -21.37
CA PHE A 17 6.53 -14.79 -22.82
C PHE A 17 7.49 -13.88 -23.60
N LEU A 18 7.63 -12.62 -23.17
CA LEU A 18 8.52 -11.66 -23.81
C LEU A 18 9.99 -12.10 -23.72
N SER A 19 10.44 -12.59 -22.57
CA SER A 19 11.82 -13.06 -22.40
C SER A 19 12.14 -14.26 -23.27
N ILE A 20 11.22 -15.23 -23.41
CA ILE A 20 11.35 -16.35 -24.34
C ILE A 20 11.38 -15.86 -25.79
N ALA A 21 10.42 -15.02 -26.18
CA ALA A 21 10.30 -14.53 -27.55
C ALA A 21 11.54 -13.72 -27.96
N VAL A 22 12.00 -12.81 -27.11
CA VAL A 22 13.20 -11.99 -27.36
C VAL A 22 14.45 -12.85 -27.41
N THR A 23 14.60 -13.82 -26.51
CA THR A 23 15.76 -14.72 -26.53
C THR A 23 15.80 -15.55 -27.80
N TYR A 24 14.66 -16.08 -28.22
CA TYR A 24 14.53 -16.81 -29.48
C TYR A 24 14.90 -15.94 -30.68
N LEU A 25 14.34 -14.73 -30.78
CA LEU A 25 14.64 -13.78 -31.87
C LEU A 25 16.11 -13.36 -31.86
N ALA A 26 16.71 -13.16 -30.69
CA ALA A 26 18.12 -12.78 -30.58
C ALA A 26 19.06 -13.86 -31.12
N TYR A 27 18.75 -15.15 -30.89
CA TYR A 27 19.49 -16.26 -31.48
C TYR A 27 19.26 -16.39 -32.99
N GLU A 28 18.01 -16.30 -33.45
CA GLU A 28 17.66 -16.43 -34.88
C GLU A 28 18.32 -15.32 -35.73
N PHE A 29 18.21 -14.07 -35.28
CA PHE A 29 18.78 -12.92 -35.98
C PHE A 29 20.26 -12.66 -35.62
N LYS A 30 20.88 -13.49 -34.78
CA LYS A 30 22.25 -13.34 -34.28
C LYS A 30 22.53 -11.92 -33.74
N VAL A 31 21.57 -11.38 -32.99
CA VAL A 31 21.66 -10.05 -32.38
C VAL A 31 22.54 -10.13 -31.15
N VAL A 32 23.75 -9.57 -31.25
CA VAL A 32 24.77 -9.62 -30.19
C VAL A 32 25.37 -8.22 -30.02
N TYR A 33 25.24 -7.65 -28.82
CA TYR A 33 25.77 -6.33 -28.48
C TYR A 33 26.45 -6.33 -27.12
N ASN A 34 27.58 -5.63 -27.00
CA ASN A 34 28.27 -5.44 -25.74
C ASN A 34 27.85 -4.12 -25.08
N ILE A 35 26.77 -4.14 -24.31
CA ILE A 35 26.31 -2.98 -23.55
C ILE A 35 26.76 -3.11 -22.10
N ASP A 36 27.13 -1.99 -21.47
CA ASP A 36 27.39 -1.98 -20.03
C ASP A 36 26.09 -2.23 -19.26
N LEU A 37 25.95 -3.45 -18.74
CA LEU A 37 24.82 -3.88 -17.93
C LEU A 37 24.69 -3.07 -16.64
N THR A 38 25.77 -2.42 -16.18
CA THR A 38 25.79 -1.65 -14.93
C THR A 38 24.85 -0.45 -15.00
N LEU A 39 24.94 0.33 -16.08
CA LEU A 39 24.10 1.53 -16.28
C LEU A 39 22.61 1.16 -16.33
N MET A 40 22.27 0.09 -17.04
CA MET A 40 20.89 -0.42 -17.12
C MET A 40 20.41 -0.95 -15.78
N SER A 41 21.26 -1.70 -15.06
CA SER A 41 20.93 -2.24 -13.74
C SER A 41 20.61 -1.10 -12.76
N ILE A 42 21.39 -0.01 -12.78
CA ILE A 42 21.11 1.18 -11.97
C ILE A 42 19.76 1.80 -12.38
N ALA A 43 19.52 2.00 -13.67
CA ALA A 43 18.29 2.61 -14.18
C ALA A 43 17.00 1.86 -13.80
N ILE A 44 17.08 0.55 -13.59
CA ILE A 44 15.93 -0.32 -13.24
C ILE A 44 15.85 -0.54 -11.72
N ILE A 45 16.95 -0.99 -11.11
CA ILE A 45 16.97 -1.39 -9.70
C ILE A 45 16.76 -0.18 -8.79
N PHE A 46 17.34 0.98 -9.11
CA PHE A 46 17.22 2.16 -8.26
C PHE A 46 15.75 2.60 -8.12
N PRO A 47 15.01 2.92 -9.19
CA PRO A 47 13.59 3.28 -9.07
C PRO A 47 12.74 2.19 -8.43
N LEU A 48 13.06 0.91 -8.66
CA LEU A 48 12.37 -0.22 -8.05
C LEU A 48 12.55 -0.25 -6.52
N VAL A 49 13.78 -0.04 -6.02
CA VAL A 49 14.04 0.00 -4.57
C VAL A 49 13.37 1.21 -3.93
N PHE A 50 13.39 2.38 -4.59
CA PHE A 50 12.72 3.59 -4.09
C PHE A 50 11.20 3.44 -4.00
N THR A 51 10.59 2.83 -5.01
CA THR A 51 9.15 2.53 -5.03
C THR A 51 8.76 1.53 -3.94
N ILE A 52 9.54 0.46 -3.75
CA ILE A 52 9.35 -0.51 -2.66
C ILE A 52 9.39 0.18 -1.29
N ARG A 53 10.47 0.93 -1.00
CA ARG A 53 10.61 1.63 0.28
C ARG A 53 9.50 2.65 0.50
N GLY A 54 9.08 3.35 -0.55
CA GLY A 54 7.97 4.29 -0.50
C GLY A 54 6.64 3.61 -0.15
N ALA A 55 6.36 2.45 -0.77
CA ALA A 55 5.16 1.67 -0.49
C ALA A 55 5.14 1.15 0.95
N PHE A 56 6.25 0.57 1.44
CA PHE A 56 6.36 0.10 2.82
C PHE A 56 6.22 1.24 3.84
N ARG A 57 6.92 2.37 3.63
CA ARG A 57 6.81 3.52 4.52
C ARG A 57 5.39 4.08 4.60
N ARG A 58 4.66 4.10 3.47
CA ARG A 58 3.26 4.51 3.44
C ARG A 58 2.39 3.56 4.26
N ARG A 59 2.60 2.24 4.10
CA ARG A 59 1.88 1.21 4.84
C ARG A 59 2.13 1.31 6.35
N GLU A 60 3.38 1.47 6.76
CA GLU A 60 3.75 1.65 8.17
C GLU A 60 3.09 2.88 8.77
N LYS A 61 3.13 4.03 8.08
CA LYS A 61 2.43 5.25 8.51
C LYS A 61 0.93 5.05 8.64
N ALA A 62 0.30 4.39 7.66
CA ALA A 62 -1.14 4.09 7.73
C ALA A 62 -1.47 3.21 8.95
N LEU A 63 -0.66 2.19 9.23
CA LEU A 63 -0.84 1.34 10.41
C LEU A 63 -0.64 2.11 11.71
N GLU A 64 0.32 3.04 11.75
CA GLU A 64 0.54 3.92 12.88
C GLU A 64 -0.68 4.81 13.17
N HIS A 65 -1.22 5.49 12.15
CA HIS A 65 -2.43 6.31 12.29
C HIS A 65 -3.65 5.45 12.66
N LEU A 66 -3.81 4.27 12.07
CA LEU A 66 -4.89 3.34 12.41
C LEU A 66 -4.80 2.87 13.87
N SER A 67 -3.59 2.62 14.37
CA SER A 67 -3.37 2.28 15.78
C SER A 67 -3.77 3.43 16.70
N ARG A 68 -3.34 4.66 16.40
CA ARG A 68 -3.71 5.87 17.17
C ARG A 68 -5.22 6.11 17.15
N PHE A 69 -5.87 5.96 15.99
CA PHE A 69 -7.31 6.07 15.84
C PHE A 69 -8.06 5.09 16.75
N LYS A 70 -7.71 3.80 16.69
CA LYS A 70 -8.33 2.75 17.52
C LYS A 70 -8.09 2.98 19.01
N ALA A 71 -6.86 3.34 19.38
CA ALA A 71 -6.51 3.62 20.77
C ALA A 71 -7.28 4.84 21.31
N GLY A 72 -7.38 5.91 20.53
CA GLY A 72 -8.15 7.11 20.86
C GLY A 72 -9.64 6.79 21.05
N LEU A 73 -10.26 6.10 20.08
CA LEU A 73 -11.67 5.69 20.19
C LEU A 73 -11.92 4.81 21.40
N LYS A 74 -11.06 3.82 21.65
CA LYS A 74 -11.21 2.92 22.82
C LYS A 74 -11.05 3.68 24.14
N THR A 75 -10.18 4.69 24.16
CA THR A 75 -9.99 5.53 25.34
C THR A 75 -11.21 6.42 25.60
N VAL A 76 -11.79 7.01 24.55
CA VAL A 76 -13.05 7.75 24.64
C VAL A 76 -14.17 6.83 25.13
N GLU A 77 -14.30 5.62 24.58
CA GLU A 77 -15.28 4.61 25.02
C GLU A 77 -15.14 4.31 26.51
N ASN A 78 -13.92 4.04 26.98
CA ASN A 78 -13.66 3.76 28.39
C ASN A 78 -14.05 4.95 29.28
N TYR A 79 -13.72 6.19 28.91
CA TYR A 79 -14.12 7.37 29.68
C TYR A 79 -15.64 7.53 29.78
N MET A 80 -16.38 7.18 28.72
CA MET A 80 -17.85 7.19 28.74
C MET A 80 -18.42 6.09 29.64
N LEU A 81 -17.88 4.87 29.55
CA LEU A 81 -18.34 3.72 30.34
C LEU A 81 -18.07 3.90 31.85
N TYR A 82 -16.92 4.47 32.21
CA TYR A 82 -16.54 4.74 33.60
C TYR A 82 -17.13 6.04 34.16
N SER A 83 -17.86 6.83 33.36
CA SER A 83 -18.58 7.98 33.89
C SER A 83 -19.70 7.50 34.83
N SER A 84 -19.57 7.78 36.12
CA SER A 84 -20.55 7.39 37.15
C SER A 84 -21.88 8.13 37.05
N GLN A 85 -21.92 9.22 36.30
CA GLN A 85 -23.07 10.11 36.15
C GLN A 85 -23.88 9.82 34.89
N LEU A 86 -23.38 8.97 33.98
CA LEU A 86 -24.08 8.58 32.76
C LEU A 86 -24.93 7.34 33.00
N ASN A 87 -26.21 7.38 32.61
CA ASN A 87 -27.10 6.22 32.70
C ASN A 87 -26.67 5.11 31.72
N GLU A 88 -27.07 3.86 31.98
CA GLU A 88 -26.75 2.70 31.13
C GLU A 88 -27.21 2.88 29.67
N GLU A 89 -28.36 3.53 29.44
CA GLU A 89 -28.84 3.86 28.09
C GLU A 89 -27.91 4.84 27.37
N GLY A 90 -27.44 5.89 28.06
CA GLY A 90 -26.46 6.84 27.54
C GLY A 90 -25.11 6.18 27.24
N LYS A 91 -24.68 5.23 28.09
CA LYS A 91 -23.44 4.45 27.85
C LYS A 91 -23.55 3.61 26.58
N ASN A 92 -24.68 2.92 26.40
CA ASN A 92 -24.95 2.14 25.21
C ASN A 92 -24.97 3.01 23.95
N GLN A 93 -25.61 4.18 24.00
CA GLN A 93 -25.62 5.15 22.91
C GLN A 93 -24.22 5.66 22.55
N ALA A 94 -23.38 5.95 23.57
CA ALA A 94 -22.00 6.36 23.35
C ALA A 94 -21.18 5.28 22.64
N VAL A 95 -21.31 4.01 23.08
CA VAL A 95 -20.66 2.86 22.44
C VAL A 95 -21.14 2.69 20.99
N GLU A 96 -22.43 2.84 20.72
CA GLU A 96 -22.98 2.76 19.37
C GLU A 96 -22.42 3.86 18.46
N ASN A 97 -22.36 5.11 18.94
CA ASN A 97 -21.77 6.23 18.21
C ASN A 97 -20.29 5.99 17.88
N ILE A 98 -19.52 5.45 18.84
CA ILE A 98 -18.11 5.11 18.62
C ILE A 98 -17.95 4.00 17.58
N LYS A 99 -18.82 2.98 17.61
CA LYS A 99 -18.84 1.91 16.59
C LYS A 99 -19.17 2.47 15.20
N LYS A 100 -20.12 3.42 15.10
CA LYS A 100 -20.46 4.09 13.83
C LYS A 100 -19.27 4.84 13.24
N ILE A 101 -18.48 5.55 14.06
CA ILE A 101 -17.25 6.23 13.59
C ILE A 101 -16.25 5.21 13.03
N ASN A 102 -15.97 4.14 13.79
CA ASN A 102 -15.04 3.10 13.34
C ASN A 102 -15.51 2.40 12.06
N HIS A 103 -16.81 2.15 11.92
CA HIS A 103 -17.39 1.58 10.72
C HIS A 103 -17.30 2.52 9.52
N SER A 104 -17.64 3.80 9.71
CA SER A 104 -17.61 4.81 8.64
C SER A 104 -16.20 5.02 8.10
N LEU A 105 -15.18 5.09 8.98
CA LEU A 105 -13.80 5.16 8.53
C LEU A 105 -13.39 3.90 7.75
N TYR A 106 -13.75 2.71 8.26
CA TYR A 106 -13.42 1.47 7.55
C TYR A 106 -14.10 1.37 6.18
N LEU A 107 -15.35 1.81 6.08
CA LEU A 107 -16.10 1.87 4.83
C LEU A 107 -15.45 2.85 3.84
N HIS A 108 -15.03 4.04 4.29
CA HIS A 108 -14.30 4.99 3.46
C HIS A 108 -12.96 4.41 2.96
N LEU A 109 -12.17 3.79 3.84
CA LEU A 109 -10.89 3.17 3.48
C LEU A 109 -11.01 1.95 2.53
N THR A 110 -12.20 1.38 2.40
CA THR A 110 -12.48 0.27 1.46
C THR A 110 -13.15 0.72 0.17
N THR A 111 -13.64 1.97 0.13
CA THR A 111 -14.31 2.56 -1.04
C THR A 111 -13.34 3.44 -1.84
N LEU A 112 -13.63 3.68 -3.11
CA LEU A 112 -12.87 4.61 -3.96
C LEU A 112 -13.36 6.07 -3.89
N SER A 113 -14.41 6.33 -3.10
CA SER A 113 -14.99 7.65 -2.93
C SER A 113 -14.07 8.55 -2.11
N GLU A 114 -13.86 9.78 -2.57
CA GLU A 114 -13.17 10.81 -1.80
C GLU A 114 -14.09 11.49 -0.76
N ASP A 115 -15.38 11.15 -0.76
CA ASP A 115 -16.35 11.74 0.17
C ASP A 115 -16.15 11.23 1.61
N THR A 116 -15.95 12.18 2.53
CA THR A 116 -15.79 11.96 3.97
C THR A 116 -17.04 12.32 4.77
N SER A 117 -18.11 12.76 4.10
CA SER A 117 -19.32 13.30 4.75
C SER A 117 -19.91 12.38 5.82
N ASP A 118 -19.99 11.07 5.56
CA ASP A 118 -20.49 10.07 6.51
C ASP A 118 -19.62 9.93 7.78
N LEU A 119 -18.29 10.00 7.60
CA LEU A 119 -17.34 9.98 8.72
C LEU A 119 -17.45 11.26 9.55
N ASP A 120 -17.49 12.40 8.88
CA ASP A 120 -17.62 13.72 9.52
C ASP A 120 -18.94 13.83 10.29
N ALA A 121 -20.03 13.35 9.70
CA ALA A 121 -21.34 13.27 10.34
C ALA A 121 -21.30 12.39 11.60
N SER A 122 -20.65 11.22 11.53
CA SER A 122 -20.52 10.31 12.66
C SER A 122 -19.70 10.92 13.81
N ILE A 123 -18.63 11.65 13.51
CA ILE A 123 -17.81 12.36 14.50
C ILE A 123 -18.61 13.50 15.13
N ASN A 124 -19.30 14.31 14.33
CA ASN A 124 -20.12 15.42 14.81
C ASN A 124 -21.26 14.92 15.72
N HIS A 125 -21.90 13.81 15.37
CA HIS A 125 -22.93 13.19 16.21
C HIS A 125 -22.39 12.79 17.59
N LEU A 126 -21.17 12.25 17.67
CA LEU A 126 -20.53 11.97 18.96
C LEU A 126 -20.21 13.26 19.73
N ILE A 127 -19.71 14.30 19.06
CA ILE A 127 -19.43 15.60 19.70
C ILE A 127 -20.71 16.20 20.28
N GLU A 128 -21.81 16.16 19.53
CA GLU A 128 -23.12 16.66 19.96
C GLU A 128 -23.65 15.84 21.14
N PHE A 129 -23.55 14.51 21.09
CA PHE A 129 -23.88 13.63 22.22
C PHE A 129 -23.10 14.02 23.50
N ILE A 130 -21.80 14.30 23.38
CA ILE A 130 -20.94 14.71 24.51
C ILE A 130 -21.34 16.09 25.05
N LYS A 131 -21.72 17.02 24.16
CA LYS A 131 -22.18 18.35 24.55
C LYS A 131 -23.50 18.26 25.31
N ASN A 132 -24.48 17.53 24.77
CA ASN A 132 -25.82 17.39 25.34
C ASN A 132 -25.83 16.63 26.67
N ASN A 133 -24.92 15.66 26.84
CA ASN A 133 -24.74 14.95 28.10
C ASN A 133 -23.64 15.55 28.98
N GLY A 134 -23.18 16.77 28.68
CA GLY A 134 -22.01 17.37 29.29
C GLY A 134 -22.15 17.67 30.80
N GLU A 135 -23.37 17.77 31.32
CA GLU A 135 -23.64 17.94 32.75
C GLU A 135 -23.45 16.63 33.53
N PHE A 136 -23.58 15.49 32.85
CA PHE A 136 -23.41 14.14 33.38
C PHE A 136 -21.98 13.61 33.17
N ILE A 137 -21.04 14.48 32.82
CA ILE A 137 -19.64 14.13 32.62
C ILE A 137 -18.80 15.09 33.45
N PRO A 138 -17.96 14.59 34.38
CA PRO A 138 -17.07 15.44 35.16
C PRO A 138 -16.19 16.30 34.24
N LYS A 139 -16.00 17.58 34.57
CA LYS A 139 -15.27 18.54 33.72
C LYS A 139 -13.88 18.04 33.28
N GLY A 140 -13.10 17.47 34.21
CA GLY A 140 -11.79 16.90 33.89
C GLY A 140 -11.83 15.63 33.04
N CYS A 141 -12.94 14.88 33.05
CA CYS A 141 -13.16 13.76 32.15
C CYS A 141 -13.49 14.27 30.74
N LYS A 142 -14.38 15.28 30.65
CA LYS A 142 -14.77 15.94 29.39
C LYS A 142 -13.57 16.49 28.63
N GLU A 143 -12.67 17.19 29.31
CA GLU A 143 -11.44 17.73 28.69
C GLU A 143 -10.54 16.61 28.13
N LYS A 144 -10.40 15.49 28.86
CA LYS A 144 -9.64 14.32 28.38
C LYS A 144 -10.32 13.66 27.18
N ILE A 145 -11.64 13.51 27.22
CA ILE A 145 -12.42 12.98 26.10
C ILE A 145 -12.18 13.81 24.84
N PHE A 146 -12.26 15.14 24.92
CA PHE A 146 -12.00 16.00 23.76
C PHE A 146 -10.55 15.93 23.27
N ARG A 147 -9.57 15.78 24.18
CA ARG A 147 -8.18 15.56 23.79
C ARG A 147 -8.01 14.26 22.99
N PHE A 148 -8.56 13.15 23.46
CA PHE A 148 -8.47 11.88 22.73
C PHE A 148 -9.30 11.88 21.45
N LEU A 149 -10.43 12.59 21.43
CA LEU A 149 -11.24 12.77 20.24
C LEU A 149 -10.50 13.58 19.17
N ARG A 150 -9.74 14.61 19.56
CA ARG A 150 -8.83 15.30 18.64
C ARG A 150 -7.82 14.34 18.02
N ASP A 151 -7.23 13.43 18.80
CA ASP A 151 -6.29 12.44 18.29
C ASP A 151 -6.98 11.45 17.33
N VAL A 152 -8.26 11.10 17.57
CA VAL A 152 -9.10 10.31 16.65
C VAL A 152 -9.32 11.05 15.33
N ILE A 153 -9.71 12.33 15.38
CA ILE A 153 -9.95 13.16 14.19
C ILE A 153 -8.66 13.31 13.37
N GLU A 154 -7.56 13.69 14.03
CA GLU A 154 -6.28 13.86 13.36
C GLU A 154 -5.82 12.54 12.70
N SER A 155 -5.98 11.41 13.38
CA SER A 155 -5.59 10.12 12.81
C SER A 155 -6.53 9.65 11.70
N SER A 156 -7.83 9.94 11.75
CA SER A 156 -8.75 9.65 10.65
C SER A 156 -8.44 10.48 9.42
N ASP A 157 -8.17 11.77 9.56
CA ASP A 157 -7.85 12.66 8.44
C ASP A 157 -6.54 12.25 7.77
N ASN A 158 -5.53 11.86 8.57
CA ASN A 158 -4.28 11.32 8.03
C ASN A 158 -4.51 10.01 7.26
N LEU A 159 -5.41 9.14 7.73
CA LEU A 159 -5.75 7.89 7.02
C LEU A 159 -6.45 8.17 5.70
N VAL A 160 -7.42 9.09 5.70
CA VAL A 160 -8.12 9.57 4.49
C VAL A 160 -7.11 10.16 3.51
N ALA A 161 -6.22 11.04 3.96
CA ALA A 161 -5.20 11.66 3.12
C ALA A 161 -4.24 10.63 2.50
N ILE A 162 -3.81 9.61 3.27
CA ILE A 162 -2.97 8.51 2.76
C ILE A 162 -3.71 7.67 1.73
N HIS A 163 -5.03 7.48 1.89
CA HIS A 163 -5.88 6.72 0.97
C HIS A 163 -6.15 7.48 -0.33
N ALA A 164 -6.48 8.77 -0.24
CA ALA A 164 -6.73 9.65 -1.37
C ALA A 164 -5.44 9.92 -2.17
N HIS A 165 -4.34 10.27 -1.50
CA HIS A 165 -3.05 10.54 -2.13
C HIS A 165 -2.18 9.29 -2.20
N ARG A 166 -2.59 8.37 -3.08
CA ARG A 166 -1.83 7.14 -3.34
C ARG A 166 -0.42 7.44 -3.87
N THR A 167 0.46 6.44 -3.84
CA THR A 167 1.81 6.53 -4.42
C THR A 167 1.74 6.99 -5.88
N PRO A 168 2.66 7.87 -6.32
CA PRO A 168 2.61 8.43 -7.67
C PRO A 168 2.67 7.31 -8.73
N ILE A 169 1.61 7.26 -9.55
CA ILE A 169 1.40 6.24 -10.59
C ILE A 169 2.53 6.27 -11.63
N SER A 170 3.10 7.45 -11.89
CA SER A 170 4.18 7.66 -12.87
C SER A 170 5.44 6.84 -12.57
N LEU A 171 5.87 6.77 -11.31
CA LEU A 171 7.09 6.03 -10.93
C LEU A 171 6.86 4.51 -11.05
N LYS A 172 5.66 4.03 -10.72
CA LYS A 172 5.27 2.63 -10.93
C LYS A 172 5.17 2.26 -12.41
N ALA A 173 4.65 3.17 -13.24
CA ALA A 173 4.57 2.97 -14.69
C ALA A 173 5.97 2.94 -15.31
N TYR A 174 6.87 3.83 -14.88
CA TYR A 174 8.28 3.83 -15.27
C TYR A 174 8.92 2.46 -15.00
N CYS A 175 8.83 1.93 -13.77
CA CYS A 175 9.42 0.63 -13.44
C CYS A 175 8.87 -0.50 -14.33
N LEU A 176 7.57 -0.52 -14.59
CA LEU A 176 6.94 -1.56 -15.43
C LEU A 176 7.44 -1.53 -16.87
N ILE A 177 7.54 -0.34 -17.47
CA ILE A 177 8.07 -0.17 -18.84
C ILE A 177 9.50 -0.69 -18.93
N PHE A 178 10.34 -0.35 -17.95
CA PHE A 178 11.73 -0.78 -17.93
C PHE A 178 11.90 -2.29 -17.73
N ILE A 179 11.03 -2.92 -16.94
CA ILE A 179 10.99 -4.38 -16.83
C ILE A 179 10.65 -4.99 -18.20
N TYR A 180 9.66 -4.47 -18.92
CA TYR A 180 9.32 -4.99 -20.26
C TYR A 180 10.41 -4.76 -21.30
N ILE A 181 11.19 -3.69 -21.20
CA ILE A 181 12.31 -3.45 -22.13
C ILE A 181 13.54 -4.29 -21.76
N PHE A 182 13.67 -4.73 -20.51
CA PHE A 182 14.86 -5.40 -20.00
C PHE A 182 15.32 -6.60 -20.84
N PRO A 183 14.46 -7.57 -21.24
CA PRO A 183 14.90 -8.69 -22.06
C PRO A 183 15.54 -8.27 -23.39
N VAL A 184 15.02 -7.21 -24.02
CA VAL A 184 15.48 -6.73 -25.33
C VAL A 184 16.93 -6.27 -25.27
N ILE A 185 17.32 -5.63 -24.17
CA ILE A 185 18.67 -5.10 -24.03
C ILE A 185 19.59 -6.10 -23.31
N TYR A 186 19.08 -6.83 -22.32
CA TYR A 186 19.85 -7.78 -21.52
C TYR A 186 20.26 -9.02 -22.32
N THR A 187 19.36 -9.56 -23.15
CA THR A 187 19.59 -10.85 -23.84
C THR A 187 20.77 -10.80 -24.82
N PRO A 188 20.88 -9.83 -25.74
CA PRO A 188 22.02 -9.75 -26.66
C PRO A 188 23.36 -9.63 -25.95
N THR A 189 23.40 -8.95 -24.80
CA THR A 189 24.61 -8.81 -24.00
C THR A 189 24.97 -10.07 -23.23
N ILE A 190 23.98 -10.83 -22.76
CA ILE A 190 24.23 -12.14 -22.17
C ILE A 190 24.72 -13.15 -23.21
N ILE A 191 24.14 -13.16 -24.42
CA ILE A 191 24.65 -13.98 -25.53
C ILE A 191 26.11 -13.59 -25.83
N ASN A 192 26.44 -12.30 -25.87
CA ASN A 192 27.82 -11.85 -26.08
C ASN A 192 28.79 -12.34 -24.99
N LYS A 193 28.38 -12.32 -23.72
CA LYS A 193 29.22 -12.71 -22.57
C LYS A 193 29.37 -14.22 -22.43
N ILE A 194 28.31 -14.97 -22.69
CA ILE A 194 28.31 -16.43 -22.64
C ILE A 194 28.99 -16.99 -23.89
N GLY A 195 28.85 -16.34 -25.04
CA GLY A 195 29.32 -16.84 -26.32
C GLY A 195 28.22 -17.61 -27.04
N VAL A 196 28.17 -17.46 -28.37
CA VAL A 196 27.12 -18.04 -29.23
C VAL A 196 27.21 -19.57 -29.30
N ASP A 197 28.41 -20.12 -29.12
CA ASP A 197 28.68 -21.57 -29.20
C ASP A 197 28.27 -22.35 -27.94
N ASN A 198 27.94 -21.63 -26.86
CA ASN A 198 27.47 -22.22 -25.63
C ASN A 198 25.99 -22.60 -25.72
N PRO A 199 25.54 -23.57 -24.90
CA PRO A 199 24.20 -24.11 -25.05
C PRO A 199 23.13 -23.05 -24.75
N SER A 200 22.24 -22.83 -25.72
CA SER A 200 21.27 -21.71 -25.71
C SER A 200 20.35 -21.73 -24.48
N TRP A 201 20.06 -22.92 -23.93
CA TRP A 201 19.21 -23.08 -22.74
C TRP A 201 19.75 -22.29 -21.53
N LEU A 202 21.07 -22.09 -21.44
CA LEU A 202 21.68 -21.34 -20.34
C LEU A 202 21.26 -19.86 -20.40
N THR A 203 21.26 -19.27 -21.60
CA THR A 203 20.81 -17.89 -21.82
C THR A 203 19.32 -17.74 -21.52
N PHE A 204 18.48 -18.66 -22.01
CA PHE A 204 17.06 -18.68 -21.67
C PHE A 204 16.86 -18.73 -20.15
N PHE A 205 17.57 -19.62 -19.46
CA PHE A 205 17.47 -19.75 -18.01
C PHE A 205 17.86 -18.45 -17.29
N ILE A 206 19.00 -17.84 -17.64
CA ILE A 206 19.47 -16.62 -16.99
C ILE A 206 18.52 -15.45 -17.23
N VAL A 207 18.10 -15.21 -18.47
CA VAL A 207 17.19 -14.11 -18.81
C VAL A 207 15.85 -14.29 -18.11
N MET A 208 15.30 -15.51 -18.12
CA MET A 208 14.02 -15.77 -17.45
C MET A 208 14.10 -15.65 -15.94
N LEU A 209 15.20 -16.10 -15.32
CA LEU A 209 15.40 -15.95 -13.89
C LEU A 209 15.52 -14.47 -13.49
N SER A 210 16.31 -13.68 -14.24
CA SER A 210 16.45 -12.23 -14.00
C SER A 210 15.11 -11.50 -14.16
N GLU A 211 14.36 -11.80 -15.21
CA GLU A 211 13.04 -11.24 -15.46
C GLU A 211 12.06 -11.60 -14.34
N PHE A 212 12.06 -12.86 -13.91
CA PHE A 212 11.22 -13.35 -12.82
C PHE A 212 11.51 -12.61 -11.51
N ILE A 213 12.79 -12.37 -11.18
CA ILE A 213 13.18 -11.61 -9.99
C ILE A 213 12.63 -10.18 -10.05
N LEU A 214 12.82 -9.49 -11.19
CA LEU A 214 12.40 -8.10 -11.35
C LEU A 214 10.87 -7.93 -11.26
N ILE A 215 10.11 -8.76 -11.98
CA ILE A 215 8.64 -8.66 -11.96
C ILE A 215 8.05 -9.09 -10.60
N SER A 216 8.68 -10.06 -9.92
CA SER A 216 8.26 -10.47 -8.58
C SER A 216 8.44 -9.34 -7.56
N LEU A 217 9.60 -8.67 -7.58
CA LEU A 217 9.86 -7.50 -6.73
C LEU A 217 8.90 -6.35 -7.02
N TYR A 218 8.54 -6.14 -8.28
CA TYR A 218 7.53 -5.16 -8.67
C TYR A 218 6.14 -5.52 -8.13
N ASN A 219 5.70 -6.78 -8.27
CA ASN A 219 4.38 -7.23 -7.81
C ASN A 219 4.22 -7.14 -6.28
N ILE A 220 5.30 -7.31 -5.51
CA ILE A 220 5.27 -7.13 -4.04
C ILE A 220 4.91 -5.68 -3.65
N GLN A 221 5.15 -4.69 -4.50
CA GLN A 221 4.81 -3.28 -4.23
C GLN A 221 3.31 -2.97 -4.30
N ASP A 222 2.54 -3.82 -4.98
CA ASP A 222 1.08 -3.68 -5.14
C ASP A 222 0.32 -4.37 -3.98
N GLN A 223 1.03 -5.00 -3.03
CA GLN A 223 0.49 -5.57 -1.78
C GLN A 223 0.64 -4.62 -0.57
#